data_AF-A0A2M6WEJ6-F1
#
_entry.id   AF-A0A2M6WEJ6-F1
#
_cell.length_a   1.000
_cell.length_b   1.000
_cell.length_c   1.000
_cell.angle_alpha   90.00
_cell.angle_beta   90.00
_cell.angle_gamma   90.00
#
_symmetry.space_group_name_H-M   'P 1'
#
loop_
_entity.id
_entity.type
_entity.pdbx_description
1 polymer ?
#
loop_
_entity_poly.entity_id
_entity_poly.type
_entity_poly.pdbx_seq_one_letter_code
_entity_poly.pdbx_strand_id
1 'polypeptide(L)'
;MTTAPHTTEKKTDAREPRKRGRKVVRREDRAKQEFVQKIIDIRRVTRVMAGGRRFSFSVVMVLGDKKGRVGVGVGKASDTALAIEKATRDAKKKMVKIPMSKEMSIAHDVSAKFGSSEVFLRPAPGRGLVAGSAVRTVLELAGVTDITSKILSRSKNKLNIARATLKALKELS
;
A
#
# COMPACT_ATOMS: atom_id res chain seq x y z
N MET A 1 -33.69 80.57 1.44
CA MET A 1 -32.81 80.19 0.32
C MET A 1 -31.44 79.84 0.90
N THR A 2 -30.83 78.74 0.39
CA THR A 2 -29.36 78.45 0.35
C THR A 2 -28.59 78.32 1.69
N THR A 3 -27.71 77.36 1.99
CA THR A 3 -27.26 76.05 1.46
C THR A 3 -26.36 75.46 2.57
N ALA A 4 -26.29 74.14 2.74
CA ALA A 4 -25.36 73.48 3.67
C ALA A 4 -23.88 73.63 3.24
N PRO A 5 -22.92 73.37 4.15
CA PRO A 5 -21.92 72.35 3.82
C PRO A 5 -21.75 71.27 4.89
N HIS A 6 -21.43 70.08 4.39
CA HIS A 6 -21.24 68.81 5.08
C HIS A 6 -20.08 68.82 6.09
N THR A 7 -20.36 68.35 7.31
CA THR A 7 -19.34 67.79 8.20
C THR A 7 -19.41 66.27 8.12
N THR A 8 -18.44 65.67 7.44
CA THR A 8 -18.34 64.22 7.27
C THR A 8 -17.72 63.61 8.53
N GLU A 9 -18.56 63.14 9.46
CA GLU A 9 -18.10 62.32 10.58
C GLU A 9 -17.75 60.91 10.09
N LYS A 10 -16.46 60.57 10.18
CA LYS A 10 -15.96 59.20 9.97
C LYS A 10 -16.50 58.28 11.07
N LYS A 11 -17.54 57.51 10.77
CA LYS A 11 -17.85 56.30 11.53
C LYS A 11 -16.74 55.28 11.30
N THR A 12 -15.91 55.05 12.31
CA THR A 12 -14.99 53.90 12.35
C THR A 12 -15.82 52.62 12.47
N ASP A 13 -15.98 51.90 11.37
CA ASP A 13 -16.50 50.53 11.35
C ASP A 13 -15.51 49.61 12.10
N ALA A 14 -15.76 49.43 13.39
CA ALA A 14 -15.11 48.38 14.18
C ALA A 14 -15.66 47.02 13.71
N ARG A 15 -15.04 46.43 12.68
CA ARG A 15 -15.29 45.05 12.27
C ARG A 15 -14.91 44.10 13.41
N GLU A 16 -15.91 43.50 14.05
CA GLU A 16 -15.70 42.38 14.97
C GLU A 16 -14.89 41.27 14.30
N PRO A 17 -13.90 40.66 14.98
CA PRO A 17 -13.18 39.53 14.44
C PRO A 17 -14.13 38.33 14.39
N ARG A 18 -14.58 37.96 13.19
CA ARG A 18 -15.29 36.70 12.93
C ARG A 18 -14.45 35.54 13.48
N LYS A 19 -14.87 34.99 14.63
CA LYS A 19 -14.33 33.74 15.20
C LYS A 19 -14.56 32.61 14.20
N ARG A 20 -13.60 32.39 13.29
CA ARG A 20 -13.53 31.18 12.47
C ARG A 20 -13.28 30.02 13.44
N GLY A 21 -14.35 29.32 13.79
CA GLY A 21 -14.30 28.08 14.55
C GLY A 21 -13.27 27.16 13.92
N ARG A 22 -12.16 26.96 14.62
CA ARG A 22 -11.12 26.02 14.22
C ARG A 22 -11.75 24.64 14.33
N LYS A 23 -12.19 24.08 13.21
CA LYS A 23 -12.76 22.73 13.14
C LYS A 23 -11.67 21.79 13.65
N VAL A 24 -11.77 21.39 14.92
CA VAL A 24 -10.89 20.39 15.53
C VAL A 24 -11.19 19.10 14.78
N VAL A 25 -10.33 18.76 13.83
CA VAL A 25 -10.37 17.45 13.18
C VAL A 25 -10.00 16.47 14.27
N ARG A 26 -11.03 15.92 14.92
CA ARG A 26 -10.92 14.84 15.89
C ARG A 26 -10.10 13.76 15.20
N ARG A 27 -8.84 13.59 15.61
CA ARG A 27 -8.01 12.45 15.20
C ARG A 27 -8.74 11.24 15.77
N GLU A 28 -9.62 10.66 14.97
CA GLU A 28 -10.15 9.33 15.25
C GLU A 28 -8.92 8.45 15.49
N ASP A 29 -8.92 7.84 16.67
CA ASP A 29 -7.95 6.86 17.09
C ASP A 29 -7.67 5.94 15.90
N ARG A 30 -6.42 5.97 15.41
CA ARG A 30 -5.94 5.07 14.36
C ARG A 30 -6.32 3.67 14.81
N ALA A 31 -7.40 3.13 14.26
CA ALA A 31 -7.88 1.79 14.54
C ALA A 31 -6.65 0.89 14.56
N LYS A 32 -6.39 0.26 15.72
CA LYS A 32 -5.23 -0.60 15.96
C LYS A 32 -5.07 -1.47 14.72
N GLN A 33 -3.96 -1.27 14.00
CA GLN A 33 -3.78 -1.85 12.69
C GLN A 33 -3.62 -3.35 12.88
N GLU A 34 -4.70 -4.11 12.65
CA GLU A 34 -4.66 -5.58 12.57
C GLU A 34 -3.78 -6.08 11.42
N PHE A 35 -3.25 -5.17 10.62
CA PHE A 35 -2.42 -5.47 9.47
C PHE A 35 -0.96 -5.72 9.89
N VAL A 36 -0.48 -6.91 9.58
CA VAL A 36 0.92 -7.29 9.64
C VAL A 36 1.59 -6.85 8.34
N GLN A 37 2.75 -6.22 8.46
CA GLN A 37 3.57 -5.80 7.32
C GLN A 37 4.87 -6.62 7.25
N LYS A 38 5.26 -7.01 6.04
CA LYS A 38 6.52 -7.72 5.78
C LYS A 38 7.21 -7.11 4.57
N ILE A 39 8.48 -6.77 4.74
CA ILE A 39 9.29 -6.16 3.69
C ILE A 39 9.83 -7.28 2.79
N ILE A 40 9.63 -7.15 1.48
CA ILE A 40 10.14 -8.09 0.48
C ILE A 40 11.54 -7.67 0.01
N ASP A 41 11.71 -6.37 -0.20
CA ASP A 41 12.92 -5.82 -0.80
C ASP A 41 13.15 -4.38 -0.40
N ILE A 42 14.41 -4.04 -0.14
CA ILE A 42 14.87 -2.67 0.09
C ILE A 42 16.04 -2.43 -0.84
N ARG A 43 15.99 -1.35 -1.61
CA ARG A 43 17.07 -0.98 -2.53
C ARG A 43 17.42 0.48 -2.34
N ARG A 44 18.72 0.79 -2.31
CA ARG A 44 19.21 2.16 -2.47
C ARG A 44 19.29 2.48 -3.95
N VAL A 45 18.50 3.44 -4.42
CA VAL A 45 18.46 3.92 -5.80
C VAL A 45 19.08 5.32 -5.87
N THR A 46 19.69 5.65 -7.01
CA THR A 46 20.52 6.85 -7.13
C THR A 46 20.06 7.70 -8.31
N ARG A 47 20.03 9.02 -8.13
CA ARG A 47 19.94 9.99 -9.22
C ARG A 47 21.26 10.74 -9.33
N VAL A 48 21.87 10.73 -10.51
CA VAL A 48 23.11 11.47 -10.82
C VAL A 48 22.74 12.90 -11.23
N MET A 49 23.49 13.88 -10.74
CA MET A 49 23.37 15.32 -11.01
C MET A 49 24.77 15.91 -11.23
N ALA A 50 24.86 17.13 -11.76
CA ALA A 50 26.14 17.79 -12.02
C ALA A 50 27.06 17.87 -10.77
N GLY A 51 26.48 18.08 -9.59
CA GLY A 51 27.21 18.15 -8.31
C GLY A 51 27.34 16.83 -7.53
N GLY A 52 26.96 15.68 -8.11
CA GLY A 52 27.14 14.38 -7.47
C GLY A 52 25.93 13.44 -7.55
N ARG A 53 25.81 12.54 -6.57
CA ARG A 53 24.81 11.46 -6.56
C ARG A 53 23.85 11.62 -5.38
N ARG A 54 22.56 11.79 -5.65
CA ARG A 54 21.51 11.80 -4.62
C ARG A 54 20.93 10.41 -4.47
N PHE A 55 21.08 9.83 -3.29
CA PHE A 55 20.51 8.53 -2.96
C PHE A 55 19.07 8.65 -2.45
N SER A 56 18.30 7.60 -2.65
CA SER A 56 16.97 7.40 -2.08
C SER A 56 16.77 5.91 -1.82
N PHE A 57 15.94 5.56 -0.86
CA PHE A 57 15.55 4.19 -0.59
C PHE A 57 14.22 3.88 -1.27
N SER A 58 14.17 2.77 -1.99
CA SER A 58 12.96 2.18 -2.55
C SER A 58 12.65 0.91 -1.77
N VAL A 59 11.45 0.85 -1.20
CA VAL A 59 10.98 -0.27 -0.37
C VAL A 59 9.78 -0.90 -1.07
N VAL A 60 9.80 -2.23 -1.15
CA VAL A 60 8.67 -3.05 -1.58
C VAL A 60 8.24 -3.89 -0.39
N MET A 61 6.95 -3.83 -0.05
CA MET A 61 6.40 -4.57 1.08
C MET A 61 5.02 -5.11 0.78
N VAL A 62 4.62 -6.07 1.61
CA VAL A 62 3.28 -6.63 1.65
C VAL A 62 2.65 -6.28 2.97
N LEU A 63 1.38 -5.95 2.94
CA LEU A 63 0.53 -5.71 4.08
C LEU A 63 -0.62 -6.72 4.03
N GLY A 64 -0.95 -7.37 5.13
CA GLY A 64 -2.12 -8.26 5.19
C GLY A 64 -2.59 -8.52 6.61
N ASP A 65 -3.83 -8.97 6.76
CA ASP A 65 -4.47 -9.23 8.05
C ASP A 65 -4.58 -10.71 8.41
N LYS A 66 -4.00 -11.61 7.59
CA LYS A 66 -4.14 -13.07 7.69
C LYS A 66 -5.59 -13.58 7.65
N LYS A 67 -6.56 -12.73 7.30
CA LYS A 67 -8.00 -13.04 7.20
C LYS A 67 -8.48 -12.91 5.75
N GLY A 68 -7.58 -13.06 4.79
CA GLY A 68 -7.87 -12.96 3.37
C GLY A 68 -7.79 -11.58 2.76
N ARG A 69 -7.28 -10.56 3.47
CA ARG A 69 -6.97 -9.25 2.88
C ARG A 69 -5.48 -9.05 2.79
N VAL A 70 -4.98 -8.76 1.59
CA VAL A 70 -3.55 -8.52 1.33
C VAL A 70 -3.35 -7.44 0.29
N GLY A 71 -2.26 -6.68 0.39
CA GLY A 71 -1.89 -5.63 -0.54
C GLY A 71 -0.37 -5.51 -0.67
N VAL A 72 0.10 -5.16 -1.87
CA VAL A 72 1.51 -4.90 -2.15
C VAL A 72 1.71 -3.40 -2.31
N GLY A 73 2.62 -2.83 -1.53
CA GLY A 73 2.96 -1.41 -1.54
C GLY A 73 4.39 -1.16 -1.97
N VAL A 74 4.58 -0.01 -2.63
CA VAL A 74 5.92 0.50 -2.95
C VAL A 74 6.07 1.90 -2.41
N GLY A 75 7.21 2.20 -1.81
CA GLY A 75 7.52 3.52 -1.26
C GLY A 75 8.94 3.94 -1.62
N LYS A 76 9.12 5.22 -1.94
CA LYS A 76 10.43 5.81 -2.18
C LYS A 76 10.60 7.11 -1.40
N ALA A 77 11.71 7.24 -0.68
CA ALA A 77 12.06 8.45 0.06
C ALA A 77 13.58 8.59 0.23
N SER A 78 14.03 9.73 0.76
CA SER A 78 15.44 9.94 1.12
C SER A 78 15.88 9.07 2.29
N ASP A 79 14.96 8.76 3.20
CA ASP A 79 15.19 7.93 4.38
C ASP A 79 14.36 6.63 4.33
N THR A 80 14.87 5.58 4.95
CA THR A 80 14.28 4.24 4.97
C THR A 80 12.95 4.23 5.74
N ALA A 81 12.87 4.91 6.88
CA ALA A 81 11.64 4.96 7.68
C ALA A 81 10.50 5.65 6.92
N LEU A 82 10.80 6.79 6.27
CA LEU A 82 9.85 7.49 5.41
C LEU A 82 9.45 6.67 4.18
N ALA A 83 10.37 5.89 3.60
CA ALA A 83 10.05 5.00 2.48
C ALA A 83 9.12 3.87 2.91
N ILE A 84 9.34 3.29 4.09
CA ILE A 84 8.46 2.29 4.71
C ILE A 84 7.07 2.86 4.92
N GLU A 85 6.93 4.04 5.55
CA GLU A 85 5.62 4.63 5.81
C GLU A 85 4.83 4.89 4.52
N LYS A 86 5.52 5.39 3.47
CA LYS A 86 4.92 5.57 2.14
C LYS A 86 4.47 4.24 1.54
N ALA A 87 5.29 3.19 1.67
CA ALA A 87 4.95 1.87 1.17
C ALA A 87 3.75 1.27 1.91
N THR A 88 3.68 1.41 3.23
CA THR A 88 2.52 0.97 4.05
C THR A 88 1.25 1.71 3.62
N ARG A 89 1.33 3.02 3.37
CA ARG A 89 0.20 3.82 2.89
C ARG A 89 -0.26 3.42 1.49
N ASP A 90 0.68 3.10 0.60
CA ASP A 90 0.40 2.59 -0.74
C ASP A 90 -0.26 1.20 -0.70
N ALA A 91 0.25 0.29 0.15
CA ALA A 91 -0.31 -1.05 0.32
C ALA A 91 -1.77 -1.00 0.82
N LYS A 92 -2.07 -0.14 1.81
CA LYS A 92 -3.44 0.03 2.34
C LYS A 92 -4.45 0.44 1.27
N LYS A 93 -4.04 1.26 0.30
CA LYS A 93 -4.90 1.68 -0.80
C LYS A 93 -5.16 0.57 -1.82
N LYS A 94 -4.24 -0.39 -1.91
CA LYS A 94 -4.25 -1.49 -2.89
C LYS A 94 -4.57 -2.84 -2.26
N MET A 95 -5.33 -2.83 -1.16
CA MET A 95 -5.77 -4.06 -0.51
C MET A 95 -6.77 -4.79 -1.40
N VAL A 96 -6.57 -6.09 -1.54
CA VAL A 96 -7.44 -7.00 -2.28
C VAL A 96 -7.98 -8.04 -1.30
N LYS A 97 -9.26 -8.36 -1.41
CA LYS A 97 -9.89 -9.47 -0.70
C LYS A 97 -9.77 -10.72 -1.56
N ILE A 98 -9.26 -11.80 -0.98
CA ILE A 98 -9.05 -13.08 -1.64
C ILE A 98 -10.26 -13.97 -1.35
N PRO A 99 -10.86 -14.62 -2.37
CA PRO A 99 -11.83 -15.67 -2.15
C PRO A 99 -11.12 -16.91 -1.60
N MET A 100 -11.35 -17.24 -0.34
CA MET A 100 -10.75 -18.38 0.35
C MET A 100 -11.79 -19.45 0.65
N SER A 101 -11.39 -20.72 0.60
CA SER A 101 -12.21 -21.83 1.10
C SER A 101 -12.24 -21.85 2.64
N LYS A 102 -13.16 -22.63 3.23
CA LYS A 102 -13.26 -22.81 4.69
C LYS A 102 -11.96 -23.38 5.31
N GLU A 103 -11.15 -24.04 4.50
CA GLU A 103 -9.88 -24.67 4.90
C GLU A 103 -8.67 -23.76 4.67
N MET A 104 -8.88 -22.45 4.50
CA MET A 104 -7.79 -21.48 4.24
C MET A 104 -6.92 -21.86 3.02
N SER A 105 -7.54 -22.49 2.02
CA SER A 105 -6.89 -22.88 0.77
C SER A 105 -7.58 -22.24 -0.45
N ILE A 106 -7.00 -22.50 -1.62
CA ILE A 106 -7.47 -22.05 -2.93
C ILE A 106 -8.43 -23.09 -3.54
N ALA A 107 -9.42 -22.63 -4.31
CA ALA A 107 -10.42 -23.51 -4.93
C ALA A 107 -9.90 -24.35 -6.11
N HIS A 108 -9.13 -23.74 -7.03
CA HIS A 108 -8.64 -24.39 -8.24
C HIS A 108 -7.24 -23.88 -8.63
N ASP A 109 -6.57 -24.60 -9.54
CA ASP A 109 -5.27 -24.20 -10.07
C ASP A 109 -5.39 -22.89 -10.86
N VAL A 110 -4.51 -21.92 -10.59
CA VAL A 110 -4.47 -20.65 -11.31
C VAL A 110 -3.07 -20.26 -11.70
N SER A 111 -2.94 -19.70 -12.90
CA SER A 111 -1.73 -19.05 -13.38
C SER A 111 -2.02 -17.60 -13.73
N ALA A 112 -1.12 -16.71 -13.34
CA ALA A 112 -1.22 -15.32 -13.80
C ALA A 112 0.14 -14.74 -14.14
N LYS A 113 0.11 -13.89 -15.16
CA LYS A 113 1.25 -13.10 -15.62
C LYS A 113 1.07 -11.63 -15.28
N PHE A 114 2.13 -11.03 -14.74
CA PHE A 114 2.25 -9.59 -14.54
C PHE A 114 3.62 -9.12 -15.04
N GLY A 115 3.62 -8.38 -16.15
CA GLY A 115 4.83 -7.99 -16.86
C GLY A 115 5.63 -9.22 -17.32
N SER A 116 6.89 -9.31 -16.88
CA SER A 116 7.79 -10.44 -17.17
C SER A 116 7.73 -11.58 -16.15
N SER A 117 6.86 -11.49 -15.14
CA SER A 117 6.74 -12.49 -14.09
C SER A 117 5.46 -13.30 -14.24
N GLU A 118 5.59 -14.62 -14.15
CA GLU A 118 4.49 -15.57 -14.26
C GLU A 118 4.54 -16.55 -13.08
N VAL A 119 3.40 -16.70 -12.40
CA VAL A 119 3.27 -17.51 -11.19
C VAL A 119 2.13 -18.50 -11.39
N PHE A 120 2.40 -19.75 -11.07
CA PHE A 120 1.43 -20.84 -11.00
C PHE A 120 1.15 -21.17 -9.52
N LEU A 121 -0.12 -21.27 -9.17
CA LEU A 121 -0.63 -21.61 -7.85
C LEU A 121 -1.49 -22.87 -7.96
N ARG A 122 -1.24 -23.84 -7.07
CA ARG A 122 -1.99 -25.09 -6.98
C ARG A 122 -2.35 -25.38 -5.53
N PRO A 123 -3.63 -25.69 -5.21
CA PRO A 123 -3.99 -26.12 -3.87
C PRO A 123 -3.30 -27.45 -3.56
N ALA A 124 -2.77 -27.56 -2.34
CA ALA A 124 -2.02 -28.72 -1.88
C ALA A 124 -2.39 -29.03 -0.42
N PRO A 125 -3.57 -29.64 -0.18
CA PRO A 125 -4.07 -29.89 1.17
C PRO A 125 -3.09 -30.75 1.99
N GLY A 126 -2.77 -30.31 3.21
CA GLY A 126 -1.90 -31.04 4.14
C GLY A 126 -0.40 -30.93 3.88
N ARG A 127 0.02 -30.24 2.81
CA ARG A 127 1.44 -30.00 2.50
C ARG A 127 1.99 -28.72 3.13
N GLY A 128 1.10 -27.80 3.52
CA GLY A 128 1.47 -26.46 3.96
C GLY A 128 1.94 -25.55 2.81
N LEU A 129 2.58 -24.43 3.20
CA LEU A 129 2.90 -23.34 2.28
C LEU A 129 4.27 -23.53 1.62
N VAL A 130 4.26 -24.09 0.40
CA VAL A 130 5.47 -24.29 -0.41
C VAL A 130 5.52 -23.25 -1.53
N ALA A 131 6.31 -22.19 -1.32
CA ALA A 131 6.35 -21.07 -2.24
C ALA A 131 7.70 -20.36 -2.29
N GLY A 132 8.00 -19.74 -3.44
CA GLY A 132 9.15 -18.84 -3.59
C GLY A 132 9.00 -17.58 -2.71
N SER A 133 10.10 -16.96 -2.30
CA SER A 133 10.14 -15.94 -1.22
C SER A 133 9.10 -14.82 -1.32
N ALA A 134 8.94 -14.20 -2.50
CA ALA A 134 7.96 -13.14 -2.72
C ALA A 134 6.51 -13.66 -2.67
N VAL A 135 6.26 -14.80 -3.30
CA VAL A 135 4.94 -15.46 -3.34
C VAL A 135 4.53 -15.92 -1.94
N ARG A 136 5.46 -16.55 -1.20
CA ARG A 136 5.30 -17.00 0.18
C ARG A 136 4.87 -15.86 1.09
N THR A 137 5.55 -14.71 1.00
CA THR A 137 5.22 -13.53 1.83
C THR A 137 3.81 -13.02 1.57
N VAL A 138 3.34 -13.06 0.32
CA VAL A 138 1.97 -12.67 -0.04
C VAL A 138 0.95 -13.67 0.51
N LEU A 139 1.17 -14.96 0.31
CA LEU A 139 0.25 -16.02 0.75
C LEU A 139 0.18 -16.15 2.27
N GLU A 140 1.31 -15.99 2.97
CA GLU A 140 1.38 -16.00 4.43
C GLU A 140 0.58 -14.85 5.05
N LEU A 141 0.68 -13.64 4.48
CA LEU A 141 -0.06 -12.47 4.94
C LEU A 141 -1.52 -12.44 4.48
N ALA A 142 -1.83 -13.14 3.39
CA ALA A 142 -3.19 -13.44 3.01
C ALA A 142 -3.86 -14.38 4.02
N GLY A 143 -3.10 -15.29 4.64
CA GLY A 143 -3.63 -16.32 5.55
C GLY A 143 -3.86 -17.67 4.87
N VAL A 144 -3.23 -17.93 3.71
CA VAL A 144 -3.31 -19.21 3.01
C VAL A 144 -2.31 -20.19 3.61
N THR A 145 -2.78 -21.35 4.06
CA THR A 145 -1.92 -22.39 4.67
C THR A 145 -1.46 -23.42 3.65
N ASP A 146 -2.36 -23.94 2.83
CA ASP A 146 -2.13 -25.15 2.05
C ASP A 146 -2.09 -24.88 0.55
N ILE A 147 -0.88 -24.64 0.04
CA ILE A 147 -0.68 -24.27 -1.37
C ILE A 147 0.75 -24.54 -1.80
N THR A 148 0.89 -25.04 -3.02
CA THR A 148 2.17 -25.11 -3.72
C THR A 148 2.19 -24.08 -4.84
N SER A 149 3.30 -23.36 -4.95
CA SER A 149 3.48 -22.40 -6.05
C SER A 149 4.80 -22.59 -6.77
N LYS A 150 4.79 -22.27 -8.06
CA LYS A 150 5.98 -22.26 -8.90
C LYS A 150 6.03 -20.96 -9.68
N ILE A 151 7.19 -20.31 -9.67
CA ILE A 151 7.47 -19.17 -10.54
C ILE A 151 7.92 -19.76 -11.88
N LEU A 152 7.12 -19.59 -12.93
CA LEU A 152 7.41 -20.12 -14.26
C LEU A 152 8.38 -19.24 -15.03
N SER A 153 8.41 -17.94 -14.72
CA SER A 153 9.30 -16.98 -15.35
C SER A 153 10.75 -17.05 -14.85
N ARG A 154 11.72 -16.74 -15.71
CA ARG A 154 13.13 -16.52 -15.31
C ARG A 154 13.35 -15.21 -14.52
N SER A 155 12.35 -14.33 -14.47
CA SER A 155 12.45 -13.01 -13.83
C SER A 155 12.60 -13.13 -12.32
N LYS A 156 13.63 -12.47 -11.75
CA LYS A 156 13.89 -12.40 -10.30
C LYS A 156 13.28 -11.18 -9.63
N ASN A 157 12.46 -10.39 -10.35
CA ASN A 157 11.90 -9.15 -9.82
C ASN A 157 10.77 -9.43 -8.82
N LYS A 158 11.10 -9.34 -7.53
CA LYS A 158 10.17 -9.64 -6.42
C LYS A 158 8.89 -8.80 -6.44
N LEU A 159 8.95 -7.54 -6.92
CA LEU A 159 7.76 -6.69 -7.02
C LEU A 159 6.75 -7.23 -8.03
N ASN A 160 7.23 -7.62 -9.21
CA ASN A 160 6.38 -8.14 -10.27
C ASN A 160 5.84 -9.52 -9.90
N ILE A 161 6.66 -10.36 -9.28
CA ILE A 161 6.22 -11.65 -8.75
C ILE A 161 5.08 -11.46 -7.73
N ALA A 162 5.24 -10.56 -6.75
CA ALA A 162 4.20 -10.30 -5.76
C ALA A 162 2.90 -9.77 -6.40
N ARG A 163 2.99 -8.90 -7.41
CA ARG A 163 1.83 -8.41 -8.17
C ARG A 163 1.19 -9.49 -9.03
N ALA A 164 1.97 -10.39 -9.63
CA ALA A 164 1.47 -11.55 -10.35
C ALA A 164 0.69 -12.47 -9.41
N THR A 165 1.19 -12.71 -8.21
CA THR A 165 0.48 -13.47 -7.17
C THR A 165 -0.86 -12.82 -6.80
N LEU A 166 -0.89 -11.51 -6.56
CA LEU A 166 -2.16 -10.81 -6.30
C LEU A 166 -3.15 -10.92 -7.46
N LYS A 167 -2.65 -10.89 -8.69
CA LYS A 167 -3.48 -11.05 -9.89
C LYS A 167 -4.07 -12.46 -9.98
N ALA A 168 -3.24 -13.49 -9.79
CA ALA A 168 -3.68 -14.90 -9.75
C ALA A 168 -4.75 -15.10 -8.67
N LEU A 169 -4.53 -14.54 -7.48
CA LEU A 169 -5.48 -14.66 -6.37
C LEU A 169 -6.81 -13.94 -6.63
N LYS A 170 -6.81 -12.92 -7.49
CA LYS A 170 -8.02 -12.21 -7.89
C LYS A 170 -8.83 -12.99 -8.94
N GLU A 171 -8.13 -13.72 -9.82
CA GLU A 171 -8.75 -14.55 -10.87
C GLU A 171 -9.47 -15.79 -10.32
N LEU A 172 -9.27 -16.14 -9.04
CA LEU A 172 -9.95 -17.23 -8.33
C LEU A 172 -11.43 -17.00 -8.01
N SER A 173 -12.00 -15.85 -8.41
CA SER A 173 -13.38 -15.47 -8.09
C SER A 173 -14.40 -16.25 -8.92
#